data_AF-A0A645FQ44-F1
#
_entry.id   AF-A0A645FQ44-F1
#
_cell.length_a   1.000
_cell.length_b   1.000
_cell.length_c   1.000
_cell.angle_alpha   90.00
_cell.angle_beta   90.00
_cell.angle_gamma   90.00
#
_symmetry.space_group_name_H-M   'P 1'
#
loop_
_entity.id
_entity.type
_entity.pdbx_description
1 polymer ?
#
loop_
_entity_poly.entity_id
_entity_poly.type
_entity_poly.pdbx_seq_one_letter_code
_entity_poly.pdbx_strand_id
1 'polypeptide(L)' 'MAHNHLSGQNLTDFQSVMQRLFNDNLARLEEELEWFTLKFDYRNSDKPWGSSRDALERTVNKLRGWTLGDDPGKEKQ' A
#
# COMPACT_ATOMS: atom_id res chain seq x y z
N MET A 1 -5.64 -9.08 -20.02
CA MET A 1 -6.26 -9.35 -18.70
C MET A 1 -5.94 -10.77 -18.29
N ALA A 2 -5.94 -11.11 -16.99
CA ALA A 2 -5.54 -12.44 -16.53
C ALA A 2 -6.29 -13.60 -17.24
N HIS A 3 -7.58 -13.44 -17.52
CA HIS A 3 -8.40 -14.43 -18.25
C HIS A 3 -8.01 -14.64 -19.73
N ASN A 4 -7.19 -13.76 -20.32
CA ASN A 4 -6.64 -13.94 -21.67
C ASN A 4 -5.42 -14.87 -21.68
N HIS A 5 -4.84 -15.15 -20.51
CA HIS A 5 -3.57 -15.87 -20.37
C HIS A 5 -3.64 -17.06 -19.40
N LEU A 6 -4.63 -17.08 -18.50
CA LEU A 6 -4.87 -18.14 -17.52
C LEU A 6 -6.30 -18.67 -17.68
N SER A 7 -6.49 -19.96 -17.39
CA SER A 7 -7.80 -20.62 -17.44
C SER A 7 -7.95 -21.67 -16.34
N GLY A 8 -9.20 -22.11 -16.12
CA GLY A 8 -9.53 -23.14 -15.12
C GLY A 8 -9.06 -22.77 -13.71
N GLN A 9 -8.54 -23.76 -13.00
CA GLN A 9 -8.09 -23.61 -11.60
C GLN A 9 -7.01 -22.53 -11.45
N ASN A 10 -6.07 -22.43 -12.40
CA ASN A 10 -4.99 -21.45 -12.33
C ASN A 10 -5.50 -20.01 -12.33
N LEU A 11 -6.57 -19.72 -13.09
CA LEU A 11 -7.19 -18.40 -13.09
C LEU A 11 -7.88 -18.12 -11.76
N THR A 12 -8.63 -19.09 -11.23
CA THR A 12 -9.33 -18.97 -9.94
C THR A 12 -8.35 -18.76 -8.79
N ASP A 13 -7.27 -19.55 -8.74
CA ASP A 13 -6.24 -19.43 -7.70
C ASP A 13 -5.54 -18.07 -7.79
N PHE A 14 -5.18 -17.64 -9.00
CA PHE A 14 -4.57 -16.33 -9.22
C PHE A 14 -5.49 -15.21 -8.72
N GLN A 15 -6.79 -15.24 -9.06
CA GLN A 15 -7.75 -14.24 -8.61
C GLN A 15 -7.90 -14.24 -7.09
N SER A 16 -7.99 -15.41 -6.46
CA SER A 16 -8.10 -15.54 -5.01
C SER A 16 -6.88 -14.97 -4.29
N VAL A 17 -5.68 -15.33 -4.75
CA VAL A 17 -4.42 -14.83 -4.18
C VAL A 17 -4.30 -13.32 -4.36
N MET A 18 -4.60 -12.80 -5.56
CA MET A 18 -4.57 -11.37 -5.84
C MET A 18 -5.53 -10.59 -4.96
N GLN A 19 -6.77 -11.07 -4.81
CA GLN A 19 -7.78 -10.42 -3.98
C GLN A 19 -7.36 -10.38 -2.51
N ARG A 20 -6.85 -11.51 -1.99
CA ARG A 20 -6.33 -11.58 -0.61
C ARG A 20 -5.19 -10.58 -0.41
N LEU A 21 -4.15 -10.64 -1.25
CA LEU A 21 -3.00 -9.73 -1.15
C LEU A 21 -3.39 -8.27 -1.26
N PHE A 22 -4.35 -7.95 -2.13
CA PHE A 22 -4.86 -6.59 -2.27
C PHE A 22 -5.55 -6.12 -0.99
N ASN A 23 -6.47 -6.92 -0.43
CA ASN A 23 -7.19 -6.59 0.79
C ASN A 23 -6.25 -6.48 1.99
N ASP A 24 -5.33 -7.43 2.16
CA ASP A 24 -4.33 -7.42 3.25
C ASP A 24 -3.44 -6.17 3.16
N ASN A 25 -3.10 -5.74 1.93
CA ASN A 25 -2.33 -4.53 1.73
C ASN A 25 -3.12 -3.26 2.08
N LEU A 26 -4.42 -3.21 1.75
CA LEU A 26 -5.27 -2.07 2.10
C LEU A 26 -5.50 -1.97 3.61
N ALA A 27 -5.80 -3.09 4.27
CA ALA A 27 -5.96 -3.13 5.73
C ALA A 27 -4.69 -2.65 6.45
N ARG A 28 -3.52 -3.09 5.98
CA ARG A 28 -2.24 -2.60 6.54
C ARG A 28 -2.03 -1.10 6.34
N LEU A 29 -2.35 -0.56 5.16
CA LEU A 29 -2.22 0.88 4.90
C LEU A 29 -3.18 1.70 5.78
N GLU A 30 -4.37 1.18 6.06
CA GLU A 30 -5.34 1.80 6.98
C GLU A 30 -4.79 1.87 8.41
N GLU A 31 -4.29 0.77 8.95
CA GLU A 31 -3.64 0.73 10.28
C GLU A 31 -2.42 1.66 10.34
N GLU A 32 -1.61 1.65 9.29
CA GLU A 32 -0.43 2.51 9.20
C GLU A 32 -0.81 4.00 9.17
N LEU A 33 -1.88 4.37 8.46
CA LEU A 33 -2.42 5.73 8.43
C LEU A 33 -2.97 6.17 9.78
N GLU A 34 -3.70 5.29 10.47
CA GLU A 34 -4.18 5.58 11.82
C GLU A 34 -2.98 5.91 12.73
N TRP A 35 -1.95 5.07 12.73
CA TRP A 35 -0.74 5.33 13.52
C TRP A 35 -0.01 6.60 13.09
N PHE A 36 0.04 6.90 11.79
CA PHE A 36 0.58 8.16 11.30
C PHE A 36 -0.13 9.37 11.94
N THR A 37 -1.45 9.34 12.06
CA THR A 37 -2.21 10.43 12.71
C THR A 37 -1.99 10.47 14.23
N LEU A 38 -1.96 9.31 14.90
CA LEU A 38 -1.77 9.20 16.35
C LEU A 38 -0.41 9.71 16.81
N LYS A 39 0.61 9.64 15.96
CA LYS A 39 1.96 10.14 16.24
C LYS A 39 2.03 11.66 16.45
N PHE A 40 1.03 12.42 16.04
CA PHE A 40 0.93 13.86 16.30
C PHE A 40 0.33 14.20 17.67
N ASP A 41 -0.18 13.22 18.42
CA ASP A 41 -0.46 13.38 19.85
C ASP A 41 0.86 13.40 20.64
N TYR A 42 1.05 14.40 21.50
CA TYR A 42 2.26 14.54 22.33
C TYR A 42 2.56 13.31 23.18
N ARG A 43 1.54 12.55 23.59
CA ARG A 43 1.66 11.31 24.37
C ARG A 43 2.25 10.13 23.58
N ASN A 44 2.22 10.23 22.25
CA ASN A 44 2.76 9.22 21.36
C ASN A 44 4.05 9.70 20.67
N SER A 45 4.53 10.91 20.99
CA SER A 45 5.66 11.54 20.30
C SER A 45 6.96 10.72 20.37
N ASP A 46 7.21 10.06 21.50
CA ASP A 46 8.36 9.21 21.80
C ASP A 46 8.22 7.76 21.30
N LYS A 47 7.00 7.32 20.98
CA LYS A 47 6.75 5.96 20.48
C LYS A 47 7.39 5.73 19.10
N PRO A 48 7.78 4.49 18.74
CA PRO A 48 8.33 4.23 17.41
C PRO A 48 7.28 4.43 16.31
N TRP A 49 7.72 4.93 15.16
CA TRP A 49 6.85 5.09 13.98
C TRP A 49 6.46 3.76 13.31
N GLY A 50 7.23 2.68 13.53
CA GLY A 50 7.07 1.46 12.75
C GLY A 50 7.15 1.75 11.25
N SER A 51 6.21 1.19 10.48
CA SER A 51 6.07 1.41 9.04
C SER A 51 5.12 2.55 8.67
N SER A 52 4.68 3.36 9.64
CA SER A 52 3.63 4.36 9.43
C SER A 52 4.14 5.71 8.96
N ARG A 53 5.44 5.99 9.08
CA ARG A 53 6.01 7.33 8.81
C ARG A 53 5.76 7.81 7.38
N ASP A 54 5.76 6.90 6.42
CA ASP A 54 5.55 7.14 4.99
C ASP A 54 4.18 6.63 4.49
N ALA A 55 3.28 6.23 5.39
CA ALA A 55 2.00 5.61 5.06
C ALA A 55 1.10 6.50 4.20
N LEU A 56 1.13 7.82 4.46
CA LEU A 56 0.39 8.81 3.67
C LEU A 56 0.84 8.79 2.20
N GLU A 57 2.14 8.95 1.98
CA GLU A 57 2.73 8.95 0.64
C GLU A 57 2.47 7.63 -0.08
N ARG A 58 2.72 6.50 0.59
CA ARG A 58 2.46 5.16 0.05
C ARG A 58 0.99 4.97 -0.35
N THR A 59 0.06 5.42 0.47
CA THR A 59 -1.38 5.26 0.20
C THR A 59 -1.82 6.11 -0.99
N VAL A 60 -1.41 7.38 -1.03
CA VAL A 60 -1.74 8.27 -2.15
C VAL A 60 -1.16 7.71 -3.45
N ASN A 61 0.11 7.28 -3.44
CA ASN A 61 0.75 6.70 -4.61
C ASN A 61 0.11 5.38 -5.05
N LYS A 62 -0.36 4.55 -4.11
CA LYS A 62 -1.10 3.31 -4.42
C LYS A 62 -2.43 3.59 -5.14
N LEU A 63 -3.17 4.61 -4.72
CA LEU A 63 -4.53 4.90 -5.22
C LEU A 63 -4.56 5.79 -6.46
N ARG A 64 -3.59 6.71 -6.59
CA ARG A 64 -3.58 7.74 -7.63
C ARG A 64 -2.43 7.58 -8.63
N GLY A 65 -1.58 6.57 -8.45
CA GLY A 65 -0.29 6.50 -9.15
C GLY A 65 0.74 7.44 -8.51
N TRP A 66 1.96 7.42 -9.03
CA TRP A 66 3.08 8.16 -8.43
C TRP A 66 2.88 9.67 -8.54
N THR A 67 2.44 10.30 -7.45
CA THR A 67 2.12 11.73 -7.36
C THR A 67 2.87 12.45 -6.25
N LEU A 68 3.35 11.71 -5.25
CA LEU A 68 4.15 12.20 -4.14
C LEU A 68 5.53 11.52 -4.16
N GLY A 69 6.57 12.28 -3.80
CA GLY A 69 7.95 11.81 -3.74
C GLY A 69 8.60 11.58 -5.11
N ASP A 70 9.80 11.00 -5.08
CA ASP A 70 10.60 10.71 -6.27
C ASP A 70 10.06 9.46 -6.98
N ASP A 71 9.72 9.61 -8.25
CA ASP A 71 9.22 8.50 -9.08
C ASP A 71 10.38 7.58 -9.50
N PRO A 72 10.41 6.32 -9.05
CA PRO A 72 11.47 5.38 -9.40
C PRO A 72 11.44 5.00 -10.88
N GLY A 73 10.32 5.22 -11.57
CA GLY A 73 10.17 5.00 -13.00
C GLY A 73 10.59 6.17 -13.88
N LYS A 74 10.87 7.35 -13.30
CA LYS A 74 11.40 8.49 -14.06
C LYS A 74 12.92 8.36 -14.18
N GLU A 75 13.42 8.47 -15.41
CA GLU A 75 14.85 8.57 -15.65
C GLU A 75 15.40 9.81 -14.94
N LYS A 76 16.48 9.63 -14.18
CA LYS A 76 17.20 10.74 -13.54
C LYS A 76 17.90 11.54 -14.64
N GLN A 77 17.52 12.81 -14.80
CA GLN A 77 18.24 13.76 -15.66
C GLN A 77 19.63 14.07 -15.10
#